data_AF-A0A2A4ZVV5-F1
#
_entry.id   AF-A0A2A4ZVV5-F1
#
_cell.length_a   1.000
_cell.length_b   1.000
_cell.length_c   1.000
_cell.angle_alpha   90.00
_cell.angle_beta   90.00
_cell.angle_gamma   90.00
#
_symmetry.space_group_name_H-M   'P 1'
#
loop_
_entity.id
_entity.type
_entity.pdbx_description
1 polymer ?
#
loop_
_entity_poly.entity_id
_entity_poly.type
_entity_poly.pdbx_seq_one_letter_code
_entity_poly.pdbx_strand_id
1 'polypeptide(L)'
;MKIESLEDVFVKVLELAHVRGLRDLEKVPGCFELQVNSEWAIVFNPHKIPIMLPNGVDLPAWHMVIEKQGDFLGIVNPVEIDIHPASAREEFLTVLNEQINLSELPNIGSEFKSKYKTESEENDYSKMH
;
A
#
# COMPACT_ATOMS: atom_id res chain seq x y z
N MET A 1 10.87 -2.82 16.66
CA MET A 1 10.58 -4.24 16.34
C MET A 1 11.32 -4.62 15.05
N LYS A 2 11.87 -5.83 14.89
CA LYS A 2 12.51 -6.28 13.64
C LYS A 2 11.49 -7.09 12.84
N ILE A 3 11.41 -6.93 11.53
CA ILE A 3 10.67 -7.86 10.65
C ILE A 3 11.37 -9.22 10.79
N GLU A 4 10.72 -10.19 11.46
CA GLU A 4 11.31 -11.49 11.78
C GLU A 4 11.03 -12.54 10.71
N SER A 5 9.95 -12.37 9.94
CA SER A 5 9.59 -13.23 8.82
C SER A 5 9.12 -12.41 7.62
N LEU A 6 9.29 -12.97 6.41
CA LEU A 6 8.70 -12.38 5.21
C LEU A 6 7.17 -12.31 5.34
N GLU A 7 6.54 -13.24 6.05
CA GLU A 7 5.10 -13.29 6.27
C GLU A 7 4.57 -12.04 7.03
N ASP A 8 5.42 -11.38 7.82
CA ASP A 8 5.02 -10.22 8.64
C ASP A 8 5.01 -8.89 7.89
N VAL A 9 5.59 -8.80 6.69
CA VAL A 9 5.75 -7.50 5.98
C VAL A 9 4.40 -6.90 5.63
N PHE A 10 3.45 -7.71 5.16
CA PHE A 10 2.11 -7.24 4.83
C PHE A 10 1.43 -6.60 6.04
N VAL A 11 1.50 -7.26 7.20
CA VAL A 11 0.94 -6.74 8.46
C VAL A 11 1.65 -5.44 8.87
N LYS A 12 2.98 -5.40 8.74
CA LYS A 12 3.80 -4.24 9.09
C LYS A 12 3.50 -3.01 8.22
N VAL A 13 3.20 -3.22 6.94
CA VAL A 13 2.72 -2.13 6.06
C VAL A 13 1.36 -1.61 6.52
N LEU A 14 0.43 -2.50 6.88
CA LEU A 14 -0.88 -2.09 7.40
C LEU A 14 -0.77 -1.36 8.75
N GLU A 15 0.11 -1.81 9.64
CA GLU A 15 0.42 -1.10 10.89
C GLU A 15 0.95 0.30 10.62
N LEU A 16 1.93 0.44 9.70
CA LEU A 16 2.48 1.74 9.32
C LEU A 16 1.39 2.66 8.75
N ALA A 17 0.49 2.13 7.91
CA ALA A 17 -0.64 2.88 7.40
C ALA A 17 -1.57 3.34 8.54
N HIS A 18 -1.87 2.46 9.50
CA HIS A 18 -2.70 2.78 10.66
C HIS A 18 -2.10 3.89 11.54
N VAL A 19 -0.80 3.80 11.83
CA VAL A 19 -0.08 4.80 12.63
C VAL A 19 -0.09 6.16 11.95
N ARG A 20 -0.03 6.19 10.61
CA ARG A 20 -0.15 7.40 9.79
C ARG A 20 -1.60 7.87 9.58
N GLY A 21 -2.54 7.35 10.36
CA GLY A 21 -3.91 7.83 10.44
C GLY A 21 -4.88 7.21 9.44
N LEU A 22 -4.46 6.20 8.66
CA LEU A 22 -5.39 5.49 7.80
C LEU A 22 -6.19 4.46 8.58
N ARG A 23 -7.50 4.67 8.57
CA ARG A 23 -8.49 3.74 9.12
C ARG A 23 -9.51 3.45 8.03
N ASP A 24 -10.15 2.29 8.14
CA ASP A 24 -11.17 1.83 7.21
C ASP A 24 -10.68 1.89 5.75
N LEU A 25 -9.55 1.23 5.45
CA LEU A 25 -8.89 1.26 4.13
C LEU A 25 -9.86 0.89 3.00
N GLU A 26 -10.83 0.01 3.26
CA GLU A 26 -11.88 -0.39 2.33
C GLU A 26 -12.85 0.73 1.94
N LYS A 27 -12.90 1.84 2.70
CA LYS A 27 -13.72 3.02 2.40
C LYS A 27 -12.96 4.06 1.58
N VAL A 28 -11.66 3.89 1.39
CA VAL A 28 -10.86 4.79 0.55
C VAL A 28 -11.17 4.49 -0.91
N PRO A 29 -11.59 5.48 -1.73
CA PRO A 29 -11.79 5.26 -3.15
C PRO A 29 -10.44 4.90 -3.80
N GLY A 30 -10.45 3.88 -4.66
CA GLY A 30 -9.26 3.41 -5.37
C GLY A 30 -8.24 2.70 -4.48
N CYS A 31 -6.99 2.69 -4.97
CA CYS A 31 -5.86 2.22 -4.19
C CYS A 31 -5.39 3.25 -3.16
N PHE A 32 -4.81 2.75 -2.08
CA PHE A 32 -4.15 3.51 -1.05
C PHE A 32 -2.66 3.69 -1.40
N GLU A 33 -2.13 4.92 -1.34
CA GLU A 33 -0.68 5.19 -1.48
C GLU A 33 -0.05 5.51 -0.12
N LEU A 34 1.04 4.82 0.20
CA LEU A 34 1.89 5.10 1.35
C LEU A 34 3.29 5.45 0.90
N GLN A 35 3.68 6.72 1.06
CA GLN A 35 5.07 7.12 0.86
C GLN A 35 5.91 6.69 2.06
N VAL A 36 6.70 5.62 1.96
CA VAL A 36 7.50 5.10 3.08
C VAL A 36 8.59 6.10 3.47
N ASN A 37 9.38 6.56 2.49
CA ASN A 37 10.38 7.63 2.65
C ASN A 37 10.56 8.41 1.34
N SER A 38 11.66 9.13 1.11
CA SER A 38 11.88 9.89 -0.14
C SER A 38 12.02 9.04 -1.41
N GLU A 39 12.25 7.74 -1.28
CA GLU A 39 12.51 6.83 -2.41
C GLU A 39 11.42 5.78 -2.56
N TRP A 40 10.89 5.27 -1.45
CA TRP A 40 10.02 4.11 -1.43
C TRP A 40 8.56 4.51 -1.26
N ALA A 41 7.69 3.92 -2.08
CA ALA A 41 6.25 4.05 -1.97
C ALA A 41 5.58 2.66 -2.05
N ILE A 42 4.38 2.58 -1.50
CA ILE A 42 3.54 1.38 -1.55
C ILE A 42 2.18 1.77 -2.09
N VAL A 43 1.67 1.02 -3.05
CA VAL A 43 0.30 1.15 -3.56
C VAL A 43 -0.48 -0.09 -3.18
N PHE A 44 -1.47 0.05 -2.31
CA PHE A 44 -2.28 -1.05 -1.79
C PHE A 44 -3.69 -1.03 -2.38
N ASN A 45 -4.19 -2.17 -2.82
CA ASN A 45 -5.60 -2.36 -3.13
C ASN A 45 -6.34 -2.98 -1.92
N PRO A 46 -7.06 -2.18 -1.11
CA PRO A 46 -7.84 -2.69 0.03
C PRO A 46 -9.18 -3.31 -0.37
N HIS A 47 -9.52 -3.33 -1.66
CA HIS A 47 -10.83 -3.75 -2.14
C HIS A 47 -10.89 -5.24 -2.44
N LYS A 48 -12.11 -5.76 -2.57
CA LYS A 48 -12.39 -7.16 -2.92
C LYS A 48 -12.32 -7.44 -4.42
N ILE A 49 -12.06 -6.43 -5.23
CA ILE A 49 -11.97 -6.51 -6.69
C ILE A 49 -10.58 -6.00 -7.13
N PRO A 50 -10.04 -6.53 -8.24
CA PRO A 50 -8.83 -5.95 -8.84
C PRO A 50 -9.05 -4.49 -9.26
N ILE A 51 -7.98 -3.70 -9.23
CA ILE A 51 -7.99 -2.29 -9.65
C ILE A 51 -6.86 -2.07 -10.65
N MET A 52 -7.20 -1.47 -11.80
CA MET A 52 -6.24 -1.05 -12.80
C MET A 52 -5.49 0.20 -12.31
N LEU A 53 -4.17 0.10 -12.18
CA LEU A 53 -3.30 1.24 -11.91
C LEU A 53 -3.09 2.07 -13.19
N PRO A 54 -2.75 3.37 -13.11
CA PRO A 54 -2.58 4.21 -14.31
C PRO A 54 -1.47 3.77 -15.25
N ASN A 55 -0.52 2.98 -14.77
CA ASN A 55 0.54 2.36 -15.57
C ASN A 55 0.06 1.10 -16.32
N GLY A 56 -1.22 0.73 -16.22
CA GLY A 56 -1.82 -0.43 -16.88
C GLY A 56 -1.60 -1.75 -16.14
N VAL A 57 -1.07 -1.73 -14.91
CA VAL A 57 -0.93 -2.91 -14.06
C VAL A 57 -2.27 -3.20 -13.38
N ASP A 58 -2.77 -4.42 -13.53
CA ASP A 58 -3.93 -4.88 -12.76
C ASP A 58 -3.46 -5.31 -11.36
N LEU A 59 -3.89 -4.57 -10.33
CA LEU A 59 -3.54 -4.83 -8.94
C LEU A 59 -4.63 -5.67 -8.27
N PRO A 60 -4.39 -6.96 -7.96
CA PRO A 60 -5.43 -7.80 -7.40
C PRO A 60 -5.91 -7.34 -6.02
N ALA A 61 -7.07 -7.84 -5.62
CA ALA A 61 -7.64 -7.61 -4.30
C ALA A 61 -6.63 -7.96 -3.20
N TRP A 62 -6.48 -7.10 -2.20
CA TRP A 62 -5.55 -7.30 -1.07
C TRP A 62 -4.08 -7.46 -1.46
N HIS A 63 -3.66 -6.89 -2.59
CA HIS A 63 -2.27 -6.85 -3.01
C HIS A 63 -1.69 -5.44 -2.91
N MET A 64 -0.40 -5.37 -2.64
CA MET A 64 0.40 -4.17 -2.57
C MET A 64 1.47 -4.21 -3.65
N VAL A 65 1.68 -3.09 -4.33
CA VAL A 65 2.84 -2.85 -5.18
C VAL A 65 3.89 -2.11 -4.37
N ILE A 66 5.16 -2.51 -4.54
CA ILE A 66 6.31 -1.78 -4.00
C ILE A 66 6.96 -1.00 -5.13
N GLU A 67 7.08 0.31 -4.94
CA GLU A 67 7.73 1.22 -5.87
C GLU A 67 8.98 1.83 -5.25
N LYS A 68 10.04 1.95 -6.05
CA LYS A 68 11.21 2.75 -5.70
C LYS A 68 11.44 3.80 -6.78
N GLN A 69 11.35 5.07 -6.42
CA GLN A 69 11.52 6.22 -7.34
C GLN A 69 10.60 6.15 -8.56
N GLY A 70 9.42 5.54 -8.41
CA GLY A 70 8.44 5.35 -9.48
C GLY A 70 8.59 4.05 -10.28
N ASP A 71 9.65 3.28 -10.06
CA ASP A 71 9.83 1.96 -10.68
C ASP A 71 9.12 0.87 -9.87
N PHE A 72 8.32 0.06 -10.55
CA PHE A 72 7.70 -1.14 -9.98
C PHE A 72 8.77 -2.18 -9.69
N LEU A 73 8.90 -2.58 -8.42
CA LEU A 73 9.87 -3.59 -8.00
C LEU A 73 9.24 -4.91 -7.59
N GLY A 74 7.94 -4.93 -7.30
CA GLY A 74 7.31 -6.17 -6.88
C GLY A 74 5.97 -6.04 -6.22
N ILE A 75 5.46 -7.18 -5.77
CA ILE A 75 4.15 -7.34 -5.15
C ILE A 75 4.31 -7.97 -3.77
N VAL A 76 3.50 -7.48 -2.84
CA VAL A 76 3.34 -8.03 -1.49
C VAL A 76 1.86 -8.35 -1.29
N ASN A 77 1.56 -9.56 -0.83
CA ASN A 77 0.21 -9.97 -0.44
C ASN A 77 0.28 -10.74 0.91
N PRO A 78 -0.85 -11.15 1.49
CA PRO A 78 -0.86 -11.86 2.78
C PRO A 78 -0.14 -13.21 2.79
N VAL A 79 0.24 -13.75 1.64
CA VAL A 79 0.78 -15.11 1.47
C VAL A 79 2.20 -15.09 0.88
N GLU A 80 2.51 -14.11 0.05
CA GLU A 80 3.72 -14.06 -0.75
C GLU A 80 4.31 -12.64 -0.83
N ILE A 81 5.63 -12.61 -0.92
CA ILE A 81 6.42 -11.41 -1.19
C ILE A 81 7.35 -11.69 -2.35
N ASP A 82 7.08 -10.97 -3.43
CA ASP A 82 7.87 -11.06 -4.64
C ASP A 82 8.39 -9.66 -5.00
N ILE A 83 9.59 -9.34 -4.50
CA ILE A 83 10.28 -8.07 -4.78
C ILE A 83 11.62 -8.36 -5.44
N HIS A 84 11.82 -7.75 -6.60
CA HIS A 84 12.97 -7.92 -7.46
C HIS A 84 13.69 -6.58 -7.75
N PRO A 85 15.03 -6.58 -7.80
CA PRO A 85 15.94 -7.68 -7.45
C PRO A 85 15.98 -7.95 -5.93
N ALA A 86 16.59 -9.07 -5.53
CA ALA A 86 16.69 -9.45 -4.10
C ALA A 86 17.37 -8.36 -3.23
N SER A 87 18.30 -7.59 -3.80
CA SER A 87 18.92 -6.45 -3.10
C SER A 87 17.92 -5.34 -2.79
N ALA A 88 16.98 -5.07 -3.70
CA ALA A 88 15.93 -4.09 -3.47
C ALA A 88 14.96 -4.56 -2.37
N ARG A 89 14.66 -5.86 -2.33
CA ARG A 89 13.88 -6.45 -1.24
C ARG A 89 14.54 -6.21 0.12
N GLU A 90 15.84 -6.51 0.25
CA GLU A 90 16.58 -6.31 1.52
C GLU A 90 16.61 -4.84 1.96
N GLU A 91 16.79 -3.93 1.00
CA GLU A 91 16.77 -2.49 1.25
C GLU A 91 15.40 -2.01 1.72
N PHE A 92 14.33 -2.42 1.03
CA PHE A 92 12.96 -2.08 1.40
C PHE A 92 12.62 -2.53 2.82
N LEU A 93 12.99 -3.77 3.19
CA LEU A 93 12.76 -4.30 4.54
C LEU A 93 13.51 -3.49 5.60
N THR A 94 14.72 -3.02 5.29
CA THR A 94 15.48 -2.14 6.18
C THR A 94 14.75 -0.83 6.40
N VAL A 95 14.34 -0.17 5.32
CA VAL A 95 13.61 1.10 5.35
C VAL A 95 12.27 0.97 6.09
N LEU A 96 11.51 -0.10 5.84
CA LEU A 96 10.22 -0.34 6.48
C LEU A 96 10.37 -0.49 8.01
N ASN A 97 11.38 -1.24 8.46
CA ASN A 97 11.70 -1.37 9.88
C ASN A 97 12.02 -0.02 10.53
N GLU A 98 12.84 0.81 9.88
CA GLU A 98 13.19 2.14 10.38
C GLU A 98 11.95 3.03 10.51
N GLN A 99 11.07 3.04 9.50
CA GLN A 99 9.86 3.85 9.52
C GLN A 99 8.89 3.43 10.62
N ILE A 100 8.76 2.13 10.87
CA ILE A 100 7.89 1.63 11.95
C ILE A 100 8.44 2.07 13.30
N ASN A 101 9.74 1.89 13.55
CA ASN A 101 10.36 2.34 14.80
C ASN A 101 10.24 3.87 15.00
N LEU A 102 10.29 4.66 13.92
CA LEU A 102 10.05 6.11 13.98
C LEU A 102 8.58 6.45 14.23
N SER A 103 7.65 5.66 13.69
CA SER A 103 6.21 5.88 13.84
C SER A 103 5.69 5.55 15.24
N GLU A 104 6.45 4.78 16.03
CA GLU A 104 6.21 4.55 17.46
C GLU A 104 6.54 5.79 18.33
N LEU A 105 7.08 6.87 17.74
CA LEU A 105 7.23 8.18 18.39
C LEU A 105 5.92 8.99 18.29
N PRO A 106 5.56 9.81 19.30
CA PRO A 106 4.31 10.57 19.30
C PRO A 106 4.18 11.49 18.07
N ASN A 107 3.11 11.21 17.31
CA ASN A 107 2.68 11.76 16.01
C ASN A 107 3.04 13.23 15.72
N ILE A 108 3.72 13.48 14.60
CA ILE A 108 3.67 14.76 13.87
C ILE A 108 2.86 14.49 12.60
N GLY A 109 1.65 15.05 12.55
CA GLY A 109 0.66 14.79 11.51
C GLY A 109 1.21 15.00 10.09
N SER A 110 0.95 14.03 9.22
CA SER A 110 1.15 14.17 7.77
C SER A 110 -0.19 13.98 7.06
N GLU A 111 -0.48 14.88 6.13
CA GLU A 111 -1.72 14.91 5.34
C GLU A 111 -1.71 13.82 4.26
N PHE A 112 -2.83 13.10 4.12
CA PHE A 112 -3.04 12.05 3.13
C PHE A 112 -3.66 12.59 1.84
N LYS A 113 -3.33 11.99 0.69
CA LYS A 113 -3.96 12.26 -0.61
C LYS A 113 -4.32 10.95 -1.32
N SER A 114 -5.60 10.69 -1.56
CA SER A 114 -6.04 9.65 -2.50
C SER A 114 -5.86 10.16 -3.94
N LYS A 115 -5.21 9.37 -4.79
CA LYS A 115 -5.00 9.68 -6.21
C LYS A 115 -5.78 8.79 -7.18
N TYR A 116 -6.39 7.71 -6.68
CA TYR A 116 -7.00 6.69 -7.54
C TYR A 116 -8.52 6.65 -7.31
N LYS A 117 -9.27 6.56 -8.41
CA LYS A 117 -10.72 6.35 -8.37
C LYS A 117 -11.01 4.91 -8.72
N THR A 118 -11.88 4.26 -7.95
CA THR A 118 -12.54 3.02 -8.37
C THR A 118 -13.56 3.36 -9.46
N GLU A 119 -13.56 2.61 -10.57
CA GLU A 119 -14.59 2.71 -11.64
C GLU A 119 -15.97 2.16 -11.22
N SER A 120 -16.34 2.24 -9.94
CA SER A 120 -17.61 1.70 -9.43
C SER A 120 -18.70 2.74 -9.15
N GLU A 121 -18.51 4.01 -9.52
CA GLU A 121 -19.50 5.09 -9.26
C GLU A 121 -20.34 5.50 -10.49
N GLU A 122 -20.51 4.66 -11.51
CA GLU A 122 -21.47 4.90 -12.62
C GLU A 122 -22.44 3.74 -12.86
N ASN A 123 -23.07 3.22 -11.79
CA ASN A 123 -24.30 2.45 -11.94
C ASN A 123 -25.40 3.00 -11.02
N ASP A 124 -25.86 4.21 -11.36
CA ASP A 124 -27.07 4.80 -10.82
C ASP A 124 -28.30 4.10 -11.43
N TYR A 125 -28.62 2.91 -10.92
CA TYR A 125 -29.86 2.17 -11.24
C TYR A 125 -31.09 2.72 -10.50
N SER A 126 -31.07 3.97 -10.03
CA SER A 126 -32.20 4.59 -9.31
C SER A 126 -33.16 5.42 -10.18
N LYS A 127 -33.10 5.29 -11.51
CA LYS A 127 -34.06 5.95 -12.43
C LYS A 127 -34.65 4.99 -13.45
N MET A 128 -35.42 4.01 -12.97
CA MET A 128 -36.52 3.44 -13.75
C MET A 128 -37.75 3.36 -12.84
N HIS A 129 -38.48 4.47 -12.80
CA HIS A 129 -39.90 4.50 -12.50
C HIS A 129 -40.67 4.43 -13.82
#